data_AF-A0A811QSB6-F1
#
_entry.id   AF-A0A811QSB6-F1
#
_cell.length_a   1.000
_cell.length_b   1.000
_cell.length_c   1.000
_cell.angle_alpha   90.00
_cell.angle_beta   90.00
_cell.angle_gamma   90.00
#
_symmetry.space_group_name_H-M   'P 1'
#
loop_
_entity.id
_entity.type
_entity.pdbx_description
1 polymer ?
#
loop_
_entity_poly.entity_id
_entity_poly.type
_entity_poly.pdbx_seq_one_letter_code
_entity_poly.pdbx_strand_id
1 'polypeptide(L)'
;MAASGVAADDVRVKKFYREQFIILCSSPAIKDRVRAASPVPLNDTPLVLLPWTRLAHANLSTLQYKLTVELEGVPPHVWREDTAAKLLAPYCWIQSIEPITAAGDDLSSFRLTAWTNKPSSLPQILWLNVAEHEVRSAETGGVRFRGTQPFLWKDTLRYRIIVHLRCVHDYSP
;
A
#
# COMPACT_ATOMS: atom_id res chain seq x y z
N MET A 1 -18.02 -37.18 -1.88
CA MET A 1 -19.28 -36.63 -2.45
C MET A 1 -18.94 -35.26 -3.02
N ALA A 2 -18.99 -35.10 -4.35
CA ALA A 2 -18.78 -33.79 -4.98
C ALA A 2 -19.91 -32.84 -4.55
N ALA A 3 -19.63 -31.53 -4.40
CA ALA A 3 -20.66 -30.55 -4.13
C ALA A 3 -21.67 -30.56 -5.29
N SER A 4 -22.86 -31.14 -5.06
CA SER A 4 -23.88 -31.31 -6.10
C SER A 4 -24.25 -29.95 -6.71
N GLY A 5 -24.18 -29.83 -8.04
CA GLY A 5 -24.55 -28.61 -8.76
C GLY A 5 -23.51 -27.49 -8.74
N VAL A 6 -22.21 -27.81 -8.59
CA VAL A 6 -21.10 -26.88 -8.81
C VAL A 6 -20.33 -27.34 -10.05
N ALA A 7 -20.38 -26.58 -11.14
CA ALA A 7 -19.58 -26.88 -12.33
C ALA A 7 -18.11 -26.51 -12.10
N ALA A 8 -17.20 -27.13 -12.85
CA ALA A 8 -15.77 -26.82 -12.74
C ALA A 8 -15.46 -25.34 -13.04
N ASP A 9 -16.20 -24.72 -13.97
CA ASP A 9 -16.01 -23.32 -14.35
C ASP A 9 -16.57 -22.31 -13.32
N ASP A 10 -17.42 -22.78 -12.40
CA ASP A 10 -18.02 -21.95 -11.35
C ASP A 10 -17.06 -21.66 -10.20
N VAL A 11 -15.94 -22.39 -10.13
CA VAL A 11 -14.99 -22.33 -9.03
C VAL A 11 -13.57 -22.20 -9.55
N ARG A 12 -12.85 -21.20 -9.07
CA ARG A 12 -11.42 -21.02 -9.34
C ARG A 12 -10.62 -21.09 -8.06
N VAL A 13 -9.68 -22.01 -8.00
CA VAL A 13 -8.75 -22.12 -6.88
C VAL A 13 -7.48 -21.34 -7.20
N LYS A 14 -7.10 -20.42 -6.32
CA LYS A 14 -5.83 -19.69 -6.42
C LYS A 14 -4.96 -20.00 -5.23
N LYS A 15 -3.64 -20.12 -5.43
CA LYS A 15 -2.70 -20.20 -4.32
C LYS A 15 -2.78 -18.91 -3.49
N PHE A 16 -2.79 -19.06 -2.17
CA PHE A 16 -2.90 -17.96 -1.22
C PHE A 16 -2.05 -18.27 0.01
N TYR A 17 -1.20 -17.34 0.40
CA TYR A 17 -0.47 -17.43 1.66
C TYR A 17 -1.31 -16.74 2.74
N ARG A 18 -1.64 -17.35 3.90
CA ARG A 18 -1.03 -18.51 4.59
C ARG A 18 -1.77 -19.85 4.43
N GLU A 19 -3.04 -19.86 4.06
CA GLU A 19 -3.94 -21.03 4.03
C GLU A 19 -3.72 -21.96 2.81
N GLN A 20 -2.65 -21.74 2.06
CA GLN A 20 -2.26 -22.42 0.81
C GLN A 20 -3.16 -22.10 -0.40
N PHE A 21 -4.47 -21.92 -0.24
CA PHE A 21 -5.36 -21.54 -1.34
C PHE A 21 -6.59 -20.71 -0.91
N ILE A 22 -7.16 -19.99 -1.87
CA ILE A 22 -8.46 -19.33 -1.77
C ILE A 22 -9.35 -19.79 -2.92
N ILE A 23 -10.61 -20.01 -2.62
CA ILE A 23 -11.62 -20.46 -3.58
C ILE A 23 -12.46 -19.26 -3.99
N LEU A 24 -12.41 -18.91 -5.28
CA LEU A 24 -13.24 -17.88 -5.88
C LEU A 24 -14.46 -18.54 -6.53
N CYS A 25 -15.65 -18.10 -6.13
CA CYS A 25 -16.91 -18.61 -6.66
C CYS A 25 -17.51 -17.60 -7.63
N SER A 26 -18.12 -18.07 -8.73
CA SER A 26 -18.79 -17.25 -9.74
C SER A 26 -20.01 -16.50 -9.20
N SER A 27 -20.66 -17.03 -8.16
CA SER A 27 -21.82 -16.42 -7.52
C SER A 27 -21.91 -16.73 -6.01
N PRO A 28 -22.69 -15.94 -5.23
CA PRO A 28 -22.96 -16.24 -3.83
C PRO A 28 -23.60 -17.61 -3.61
N ALA A 29 -24.50 -18.05 -4.50
CA ALA A 29 -25.15 -19.36 -4.40
C ALA A 29 -24.14 -20.52 -4.52
N ILE A 30 -23.15 -20.40 -5.41
CA ILE A 30 -22.06 -21.39 -5.51
C ILE A 30 -21.19 -21.36 -4.26
N LYS A 31 -20.87 -20.17 -3.72
CA LYS A 31 -20.12 -20.04 -2.47
C LYS A 31 -20.82 -20.76 -1.30
N ASP A 32 -22.13 -20.61 -1.19
CA ASP A 32 -22.90 -21.26 -0.12
C ASP A 32 -22.94 -22.80 -0.29
N ARG A 33 -23.04 -23.29 -1.54
CA ARG A 33 -22.91 -24.73 -1.83
C ARG A 33 -21.52 -25.28 -1.51
N VAL A 34 -20.46 -24.57 -1.89
CA VAL A 34 -19.06 -24.94 -1.58
C VAL A 34 -18.85 -24.95 -0.07
N ARG A 35 -19.38 -23.97 0.65
CA ARG A 35 -19.32 -23.93 2.12
C ARG A 35 -20.10 -25.07 2.76
N ALA A 36 -21.29 -25.40 2.25
CA ALA A 36 -22.10 -26.51 2.74
C ALA A 36 -21.44 -27.88 2.51
N ALA A 37 -20.57 -27.99 1.50
CA ALA A 37 -19.79 -29.20 1.24
C ALA A 37 -18.57 -29.37 2.17
N SER A 38 -18.27 -28.39 3.03
CA SER A 38 -17.20 -28.49 4.02
C SER A 38 -17.63 -29.33 5.23
N PRO A 39 -16.77 -30.21 5.78
CA PRO A 39 -15.40 -30.49 5.33
C PRO A 39 -15.35 -31.38 4.08
N VAL A 40 -14.46 -31.05 3.15
CA VAL A 40 -14.24 -31.81 1.92
C VAL A 40 -13.20 -32.89 2.20
N PRO A 41 -13.51 -34.19 2.00
CA PRO A 41 -12.53 -35.25 2.21
C PRO A 41 -11.42 -35.16 1.17
N LEU A 42 -10.17 -35.04 1.62
CA LEU A 42 -8.96 -35.07 0.80
C LEU A 42 -7.96 -36.06 1.41
N ASN A 43 -7.91 -37.28 0.88
CA ASN A 43 -7.10 -38.37 1.42
C ASN A 43 -7.31 -38.50 2.95
N ASP A 44 -6.22 -38.50 3.72
CA ASP A 44 -6.23 -38.62 5.19
C ASP A 44 -6.45 -37.27 5.92
N THR A 45 -6.56 -36.15 5.20
CA THR A 45 -6.71 -34.81 5.80
C THR A 45 -7.97 -34.11 5.28
N PRO A 46 -9.04 -33.97 6.08
CA PRO A 46 -10.22 -33.23 5.65
C PRO A 46 -9.90 -31.74 5.45
N LEU A 47 -10.33 -31.17 4.32
CA LEU A 47 -10.24 -29.75 4.05
C LEU A 47 -11.45 -29.02 4.64
N VAL A 48 -11.22 -28.16 5.63
CA VAL A 48 -12.25 -27.27 6.17
C VAL A 48 -12.25 -25.97 5.38
N LEU A 49 -13.38 -25.67 4.73
CA LEU A 49 -13.55 -24.43 3.96
C LEU A 49 -14.21 -23.37 4.83
N LEU A 50 -13.46 -22.32 5.13
CA LEU A 50 -13.95 -21.16 5.88
C LEU A 50 -14.16 -19.97 4.94
N PRO A 51 -15.22 -19.16 5.13
CA PRO A 51 -15.35 -17.89 4.41
C PRO A 51 -14.16 -16.99 4.72
N TRP A 52 -13.49 -16.53 3.67
CA TRP A 52 -12.45 -15.52 3.84
C TRP A 52 -13.10 -14.20 4.30
N THR A 53 -12.47 -13.54 5.26
CA THR A 53 -12.89 -12.22 5.72
C THR A 53 -11.71 -11.26 5.67
N ARG A 54 -11.99 -9.96 5.60
CA ARG A 54 -10.94 -8.92 5.64
C ARG A 54 -10.10 -8.94 6.93
N LEU A 55 -10.58 -9.62 7.96
CA LEU A 55 -9.89 -9.77 9.24
C LEU A 55 -8.93 -10.96 9.25
N ALA A 56 -8.98 -11.84 8.24
CA ALA A 56 -8.04 -12.95 8.12
C ALA A 56 -6.60 -12.39 8.04
N HIS A 57 -5.76 -12.79 9.00
CA HIS A 57 -4.37 -12.31 9.18
C HIS A 57 -4.21 -10.81 9.44
N ALA A 58 -5.27 -10.11 9.80
CA ALA A 58 -5.20 -8.69 10.13
C ALA A 58 -5.27 -8.49 11.65
N ASN A 59 -4.46 -7.57 12.15
CA ASN A 59 -4.64 -7.00 13.49
C ASN A 59 -5.48 -5.73 13.35
N LEU A 60 -6.63 -5.70 14.02
CA LEU A 60 -7.42 -4.47 14.09
C LEU A 60 -6.64 -3.43 14.89
N SER A 61 -6.50 -2.22 14.34
CA SER A 61 -5.88 -1.08 15.01
C SER A 61 -6.75 0.16 14.83
N THR A 62 -6.88 0.93 15.90
CA THR A 62 -7.67 2.17 15.93
C THR A 62 -6.71 3.36 15.95
N LEU A 63 -6.90 4.30 15.03
CA LEU A 63 -6.12 5.54 14.98
C LEU A 63 -6.88 6.62 15.77
N GLN A 64 -6.40 6.93 16.98
CA GLN A 64 -7.10 7.82 17.92
C GLN A 64 -6.53 9.23 17.95
N TYR A 65 -5.36 9.45 17.33
CA TYR A 65 -4.69 10.73 17.34
C TYR A 65 -4.78 11.38 15.96
N LYS A 66 -5.25 12.63 15.92
CA LYS A 66 -5.21 13.45 14.70
C LYS A 66 -4.03 14.42 14.78
N LEU A 67 -3.18 14.37 13.76
CA LEU A 67 -1.97 15.14 13.65
C LEU A 67 -2.13 16.24 12.59
N THR A 68 -1.50 17.39 12.86
CA THR A 68 -1.10 18.35 11.81
C THR A 68 0.39 18.21 11.59
N VAL A 69 0.78 17.84 10.38
CA VAL A 69 2.17 17.55 10.01
C VAL A 69 2.60 18.50 8.91
N GLU A 70 3.82 19.02 9.03
CA GLU A 70 4.50 19.76 7.97
C GLU A 70 5.75 19.00 7.54
N LEU A 71 5.92 18.82 6.24
CA LEU A 71 7.10 18.21 5.63
C LEU A 71 7.90 19.30 4.93
N GLU A 72 9.14 19.49 5.34
CA GLU A 72 10.06 20.44 4.75
C GLU A 72 11.09 19.69 3.88
N GLY A 73 11.46 20.29 2.74
CA GLY A 73 12.41 19.71 1.80
C GLY A 73 11.80 18.77 0.76
N VAL A 74 10.46 18.75 0.63
CA VAL A 74 9.78 18.02 -0.44
C VAL A 74 10.09 18.71 -1.77
N PRO A 75 10.69 18.02 -2.76
CA PRO A 75 11.07 18.68 -4.00
C PRO A 75 9.86 18.97 -4.89
N PRO A 76 9.87 20.07 -5.68
CA PRO A 76 8.71 20.51 -6.47
C PRO A 76 8.14 19.46 -7.43
N HIS A 77 9.00 18.67 -8.10
CA HIS A 77 8.58 17.67 -9.09
C HIS A 77 7.83 16.46 -8.48
N VAL A 78 7.85 16.30 -7.15
CA VAL A 78 7.11 15.27 -6.42
C VAL A 78 6.18 15.86 -5.36
N TRP A 79 5.83 17.14 -5.47
CA TRP A 79 4.87 17.82 -4.60
C TRP A 79 3.44 17.32 -4.85
N ARG A 80 3.13 16.12 -4.35
CA ARG A 80 1.86 15.42 -4.58
C ARG A 80 1.44 14.63 -3.34
N GLU A 81 0.14 14.41 -3.21
CA GLU A 81 -0.43 13.56 -2.15
C GLU A 81 0.18 12.17 -2.12
N ASP A 82 0.34 11.55 -3.29
CA ASP A 82 0.91 10.20 -3.41
C ASP A 82 2.33 10.10 -2.83
N THR A 83 3.12 11.18 -2.94
CA THR A 83 4.48 11.23 -2.39
C THR A 83 4.42 11.28 -0.87
N ALA A 84 3.58 12.14 -0.31
CA ALA A 84 3.36 12.23 1.13
C ALA A 84 2.80 10.91 1.69
N ALA A 85 1.84 10.29 0.99
CA ALA A 85 1.26 9.01 1.36
C ALA A 85 2.32 7.90 1.39
N LYS A 86 3.19 7.81 0.37
CA LYS A 86 4.30 6.86 0.36
C LYS A 86 5.28 7.09 1.51
N LEU A 87 5.59 8.35 1.80
CA LEU A 87 6.55 8.73 2.83
C LEU A 87 6.03 8.43 4.25
N LEU A 88 4.73 8.65 4.47
CA LEU A 88 4.10 8.59 5.78
C LEU A 88 3.32 7.29 6.06
N ALA A 89 3.10 6.44 5.05
CA ALA A 89 2.35 5.19 5.17
C ALA A 89 2.72 4.29 6.37
N PRO A 90 4.00 4.18 6.79
CA PRO A 90 4.34 3.38 7.97
C PRO A 90 3.86 3.96 9.31
N TYR A 91 3.51 5.25 9.37
CA TYR A 91 3.33 6.01 10.61
C TYR A 91 1.92 6.59 10.77
N CYS A 92 1.30 7.03 9.67
CA CYS A 92 0.00 7.67 9.73
C CYS A 92 -0.83 7.48 8.46
N TRP A 93 -2.14 7.65 8.62
CA TRP A 93 -3.13 7.65 7.56
C TRP A 93 -3.48 9.10 7.21
N ILE A 94 -3.21 9.55 5.98
CA ILE A 94 -3.51 10.93 5.57
C ILE A 94 -5.03 11.11 5.48
N GLN A 95 -5.54 12.17 6.11
CA GLN A 95 -6.94 12.59 6.01
C GLN A 95 -7.14 13.59 4.87
N SER A 96 -6.30 14.62 4.82
CA SER A 96 -6.36 15.65 3.78
C SER A 96 -5.07 16.45 3.69
N ILE A 97 -4.79 17.00 2.51
CA ILE A 97 -3.78 18.05 2.31
C ILE A 97 -4.40 19.40 2.66
N GLU A 98 -3.62 20.30 3.28
CA GLU A 98 -4.09 21.65 3.54
C GLU A 98 -4.18 22.50 2.25
N PRO A 99 -5.16 23.41 2.14
CA PRO A 99 -5.36 24.21 0.92
C PRO A 99 -4.11 24.98 0.47
N ILE A 100 -3.31 25.48 1.41
CA ILE A 100 -2.05 26.20 1.12
C ILE A 100 -1.05 25.33 0.36
N THR A 101 -0.98 24.04 0.69
CA THR A 101 -0.11 23.07 0.05
C THR A 101 -0.70 22.56 -1.25
N ALA A 102 -2.04 22.44 -1.34
CA ALA A 102 -2.73 22.03 -2.55
C ALA A 102 -2.67 23.08 -3.67
N ALA A 103 -2.66 24.37 -3.33
CA ALA A 103 -2.48 25.47 -4.27
C ALA A 103 -1.09 25.44 -4.93
N GLY A 104 -0.06 25.02 -4.18
CA GLY A 104 1.32 24.95 -4.67
C GLY A 104 2.00 26.31 -4.82
N ASP A 105 1.41 27.39 -4.31
CA ASP A 105 1.99 28.74 -4.33
C ASP A 105 3.20 28.86 -3.38
N ASP A 106 3.18 28.12 -2.28
CA ASP A 106 4.28 28.02 -1.32
C ASP A 106 4.78 26.57 -1.22
N LEU A 107 5.99 26.34 -1.72
CA LEU A 107 6.66 25.03 -1.71
C LEU A 107 7.68 24.89 -0.56
N SER A 108 7.67 25.82 0.41
CA SER A 108 8.56 25.75 1.58
C SER A 108 8.18 24.63 2.55
N SER A 109 6.87 24.36 2.70
CA SER A 109 6.35 23.36 3.62
C SER A 109 5.10 22.65 3.08
N PHE A 110 5.14 21.32 3.08
CA PHE A 110 4.02 20.48 2.66
C PHE A 110 3.20 20.12 3.89
N ARG A 111 2.03 20.75 4.07
CA ARG A 111 1.19 20.62 5.24
C ARG A 111 -0.02 19.73 4.98
N LEU A 112 -0.28 18.83 5.93
CA LEU A 112 -1.38 17.87 5.86
C LEU A 112 -1.91 17.51 7.24
N THR A 113 -3.12 16.95 7.26
CA THR A 113 -3.69 16.30 8.44
C THR A 113 -3.69 14.80 8.28
N ALA A 114 -3.37 14.08 9.35
CA ALA A 114 -3.27 12.62 9.34
C ALA A 114 -3.71 12.00 10.66
N TRP A 115 -4.06 10.72 10.63
CA TRP A 115 -4.42 9.93 11.79
C TRP A 115 -3.30 8.96 12.14
N THR A 116 -3.03 8.76 13.43
CA THR A 116 -2.09 7.75 13.91
C THR A 116 -2.61 7.10 15.19
N ASN A 117 -2.10 5.91 15.51
CA ASN A 117 -2.27 5.28 16.82
C ASN A 117 -1.09 5.59 17.77
N LYS A 118 0.00 6.16 17.27
CA LYS A 118 1.21 6.43 18.05
C LYS A 118 1.97 7.65 17.53
N PRO A 119 1.61 8.86 17.98
CA PRO A 119 2.27 10.11 17.57
C PRO A 119 3.79 10.10 17.77
N SER A 120 4.27 9.48 18.85
CA SER A 120 5.70 9.37 19.17
C SER A 120 6.51 8.47 18.23
N SER A 121 5.85 7.72 17.35
CA SER A 121 6.52 6.88 16.35
C SER A 121 6.91 7.65 15.09
N LEU A 122 6.35 8.85 14.87
CA LEU A 122 6.65 9.66 13.71
C LEU A 122 8.08 10.24 13.82
N PRO A 123 9.01 9.88 12.93
CA PRO A 123 10.37 10.37 13.00
C PRO A 123 10.46 11.82 12.53
N GLN A 124 11.40 12.58 13.09
CA GLN A 124 11.68 13.97 12.67
C GLN A 124 12.35 14.07 11.30
N ILE A 125 12.91 12.98 10.78
CA ILE A 125 13.60 12.93 9.49
C ILE A 125 13.14 11.71 8.73
N LEU A 126 12.72 11.92 7.49
CA LEU A 126 12.37 10.87 6.53
C LEU A 126 13.25 10.99 5.28
N TRP A 127 13.50 9.87 4.62
CA TRP A 127 14.25 9.82 3.38
C TRP A 127 13.33 9.46 2.22
N LEU A 128 13.19 10.37 1.26
CA LEU A 128 12.40 10.16 0.06
C LEU A 128 13.32 9.73 -1.08
N ASN A 129 13.05 8.55 -1.65
CA ASN A 129 13.72 8.09 -2.87
C ASN A 129 12.79 8.32 -4.07
N VAL A 130 13.28 9.05 -5.07
CA VAL A 130 12.58 9.31 -6.33
C VAL A 130 13.36 8.66 -7.45
N ALA A 131 12.71 7.88 -8.31
CA ALA A 131 13.38 7.28 -9.46
C ALA A 131 13.92 8.37 -10.39
N GLU A 132 15.19 8.27 -10.76
CA GLU A 132 15.78 9.16 -11.77
C GLU A 132 15.29 8.75 -13.16
N HIS A 133 15.05 9.73 -14.03
CA HIS A 133 14.64 9.43 -15.40
C HIS A 133 15.84 8.90 -16.18
N GLU A 134 15.70 7.72 -16.79
CA GLU A 134 16.71 7.19 -17.70
C GLU A 134 16.85 8.11 -18.91
N VAL A 135 17.92 8.90 -18.95
CA VAL A 135 18.22 9.76 -20.11
C VAL A 135 18.54 8.84 -21.29
N ARG A 136 17.58 8.63 -22.18
CA ARG A 136 17.84 8.08 -23.51
C ARG A 136 18.58 9.16 -24.29
N SER A 137 19.91 9.06 -24.37
CA SER A 137 20.72 10.00 -25.13
C SER A 137 20.31 9.99 -26.61
N ALA A 138 19.62 11.04 -27.04
CA ALA A 138 19.54 11.40 -28.44
C ALA A 138 20.79 12.23 -28.78
N GLU A 139 21.71 11.61 -29.52
CA GLU A 139 22.55 12.21 -30.56
C GLU A 139 23.57 13.31 -30.19
N THR A 140 24.81 12.89 -29.99
CA THR A 140 25.97 13.54 -30.64
C THR A 140 26.88 12.45 -31.18
N GLY A 141 26.74 12.13 -32.47
CA GLY A 141 27.79 11.67 -33.39
C GLY A 141 28.72 10.50 -33.02
N GLY A 142 28.50 9.78 -31.93
CA GLY A 142 29.32 8.67 -31.50
C GLY A 142 28.44 7.64 -30.81
N VAL A 143 28.34 6.46 -31.40
CA VAL A 143 27.57 5.36 -30.84
C VAL A 143 28.29 4.86 -29.58
N ARG A 144 28.01 5.50 -28.43
CA ARG A 144 28.18 4.86 -27.14
C ARG A 144 26.95 4.00 -26.91
N PHE A 145 26.97 2.78 -27.45
CA PHE A 145 26.20 1.69 -26.87
C PHE A 145 26.72 1.51 -25.44
N ARG A 146 26.11 2.20 -24.47
CA ARG A 146 26.07 1.66 -23.11
C ARG A 146 25.23 0.41 -23.26
N GLY A 147 25.91 -0.74 -23.23
CA GLY A 147 25.40 -2.02 -23.69
C GLY A 147 23.94 -2.27 -23.31
N THR A 148 23.20 -2.81 -24.26
CA THR A 148 21.82 -3.26 -24.16
C THR A 148 21.69 -4.37 -23.11
N GLN A 149 21.68 -3.98 -21.84
CA GLN A 149 21.20 -4.79 -20.74
C GLN A 149 20.12 -3.96 -20.03
N PRO A 150 18.93 -4.52 -19.74
CA PRO A 150 18.09 -3.90 -18.72
C PRO A 150 18.95 -3.92 -17.45
N PHE A 151 19.38 -2.76 -17.00
CA PHE A 151 20.17 -2.67 -15.78
C PHE A 151 19.32 -3.31 -14.67
N LEU A 152 19.90 -4.28 -13.95
CA LEU A 152 19.24 -4.94 -12.81
C LEU A 152 19.08 -3.98 -11.60
N TRP A 153 19.56 -2.74 -11.73
CA TRP A 153 19.52 -1.69 -10.73
C TRP A 153 18.76 -0.48 -11.24
N LYS A 154 18.22 0.32 -10.31
CA LYS A 154 17.54 1.58 -10.60
C LYS A 154 18.25 2.71 -9.90
N ASP A 155 18.53 3.77 -10.64
CA ASP A 155 19.07 5.01 -10.07
C ASP A 155 17.94 5.80 -9.41
N THR A 156 18.20 6.29 -8.20
CA THR A 156 17.23 7.06 -7.42
C THR A 156 17.88 8.28 -6.79
N LEU A 157 17.19 9.42 -6.86
CA LEU A 157 17.51 10.64 -6.14
C LEU A 157 16.98 10.54 -4.71
N ARG A 158 17.84 10.85 -3.74
CA ARG A 158 17.51 10.72 -2.32
C ARG A 158 17.42 12.10 -1.67
N TYR A 159 16.25 12.44 -1.16
CA TYR A 159 15.95 13.71 -0.50
C TYR A 159 15.76 13.50 1.00
N ARG A 160 16.33 14.41 1.79
CA ARG A 160 16.11 14.47 3.24
C ARG A 160 14.89 15.34 3.51
N ILE A 161 13.85 14.75 4.07
CA ILE A 161 12.61 15.43 4.45
C ILE A 161 12.60 15.63 5.96
N ILE A 162 12.40 16.86 6.41
CA ILE A 162 12.24 17.18 7.83
C ILE A 162 10.75 17.14 8.15
N VAL A 163 10.39 16.46 9.22
CA VAL A 163 9.01 16.30 9.67
C VAL A 163 8.79 17.14 10.92
N HIS A 164 7.90 18.12 10.82
CA HIS A 164 7.48 18.95 11.94
C HIS A 164 6.08 18.52 12.36
N LEU A 165 5.97 18.03 13.60
CA LEU A 165 4.69 17.76 14.24
C LEU A 165 4.17 19.05 14.86
N ARG A 166 3.15 19.67 14.26
CA ARG A 166 2.63 20.97 14.70
C ARG A 166 1.56 20.85 15.76
N CYS A 167 0.68 19.86 15.62
CA CYS A 167 -0.41 19.65 16.56
C CYS A 167 -0.75 18.17 16.67
N VAL A 168 -1.18 17.76 17.86
CA VAL A 168 -1.72 16.44 18.17
C VAL A 168 -3.04 16.64 18.90
N HIS A 169 -4.11 16.12 18.35
CA HIS A 169 -5.41 16.04 19.00
C HIS A 169 -5.65 14.59 19.42
N ASP A 170 -5.94 14.40 20.71
CA ASP A 170 -6.25 13.10 21.28
C ASP A 170 -7.76 12.88 21.30
N TYR A 171 -8.20 11.77 20.72
CA TYR A 171 -9.59 11.30 20.75
C TYR A 171 -9.71 9.95 21.46
N SER A 172 -8.75 9.58 22.30
CA SER A 172 -8.87 8.42 23.17
C SER A 172 -10.06 8.62 24.15
N PRO A 173 -10.86 7.57 24.38
CA PRO A 173 -12.03 7.63 25.26
C PRO A 173 -11.67 7.77 26.75
#